data_AF-A0A9E3WLQ1-F1
#
_entry.id   AF-A0A9E3WLQ1-F1
#
_cell.length_a   1.000
_cell.length_b   1.000
_cell.length_c   1.000
_cell.angle_alpha   90.00
_cell.angle_beta   90.00
_cell.angle_gamma   90.00
#
_symmetry.space_group_name_H-M   'P 1'
#
loop_
_entity.id
_entity.type
_entity.pdbx_description
1 polymer ?
#
loop_
_entity_poly.entity_id
_entity_poly.type
_entity_poly.pdbx_seq_one_letter_code
_entity_poly.pdbx_strand_id
1 'polypeptide(L)'
;MWQLIGSTARLETPKLNCQLDLKLPVSGLTGVTGALTPKHRFQAPDMSIMQLMLPVASAPVADAYVRGNDLVATFEESTVHRCRTQVYWRIEDESNFCGIQMIVSVQTSILDANPGLSVTSKLGRGVQVIDDGIALCSLPDSEVCYVEVADSSNVESMIVLNESQITSRLFPGSLEKGVIRRARLLGCFVSGEAADATARSIRDEFIRSAPPLTT
;
A
#
# COMPACT_ATOMS: atom_id res chain seq x y z
N MET A 1 1.66 -1.43 -16.79
CA MET A 1 0.73 -2.52 -16.39
C MET A 1 1.46 -3.51 -15.49
N TRP A 2 0.72 -4.29 -14.71
CA TRP A 2 1.27 -5.41 -13.97
C TRP A 2 1.58 -6.60 -14.89
N GLN A 3 2.68 -7.29 -14.58
CA GLN A 3 3.04 -8.59 -15.14
C GLN A 3 3.36 -9.53 -13.98
N LEU A 4 2.78 -10.73 -13.96
CA LEU A 4 3.01 -11.72 -12.92
C LEU A 4 3.69 -12.95 -13.52
N ILE A 5 4.89 -13.29 -13.01
CA ILE A 5 5.66 -14.46 -13.42
C ILE A 5 6.01 -15.26 -12.17
N GLY A 6 5.37 -16.42 -11.99
CA GLY A 6 5.47 -17.17 -10.74
C GLY A 6 4.88 -16.36 -9.58
N SER A 7 5.67 -16.10 -8.54
CA SER A 7 5.28 -15.23 -7.42
C SER A 7 5.75 -13.77 -7.56
N THR A 8 6.53 -13.46 -8.58
CA THR A 8 7.08 -12.11 -8.76
C THR A 8 6.20 -11.32 -9.69
N ALA A 9 5.66 -10.21 -9.18
CA ALA A 9 4.95 -9.21 -9.96
C ALA A 9 5.87 -8.04 -10.28
N ARG A 10 5.79 -7.53 -11.50
CA ARG A 10 6.46 -6.31 -11.95
C ARG A 10 5.43 -5.33 -12.47
N LEU A 11 5.54 -4.08 -12.03
CA LEU A 11 4.82 -2.97 -12.60
C LEU A 11 5.75 -2.22 -13.53
N GLU A 12 5.31 -2.01 -14.77
CA GLU A 12 6.00 -1.14 -15.72
C GLU A 12 5.00 -0.15 -16.33
N THR A 13 5.09 1.12 -15.95
CA THR A 13 4.35 2.22 -16.58
C THR A 13 5.30 3.37 -16.93
N PRO A 14 4.88 4.33 -17.78
CA PRO A 14 5.68 5.52 -18.05
C PRO A 14 6.04 6.31 -16.78
N LYS A 15 5.18 6.30 -15.75
CA LYS A 15 5.37 7.08 -14.53
C LYS A 15 5.91 6.30 -13.33
N LEU A 16 5.75 4.98 -13.28
CA LEU A 16 6.10 4.16 -12.12
C LEU A 16 6.52 2.75 -12.55
N ASN A 17 7.67 2.33 -12.04
CA ASN A 17 8.20 0.98 -12.18
C ASN A 17 8.59 0.46 -10.81
N CYS A 18 8.22 -0.78 -10.50
CA CYS A 18 8.55 -1.46 -9.26
C CYS A 18 8.31 -2.96 -9.37
N GLN A 19 8.72 -3.71 -8.34
CA GLN A 19 8.50 -5.14 -8.25
C GLN A 19 8.01 -5.55 -6.85
N LEU A 20 7.30 -6.67 -6.79
CA LEU A 20 6.77 -7.28 -5.57
C LEU A 20 6.96 -8.80 -5.65
N ASP A 21 7.47 -9.42 -4.59
CA ASP A 21 7.40 -10.89 -4.44
C ASP A 21 6.24 -11.25 -3.52
N LEU A 22 5.22 -11.90 -4.07
CA LEU A 22 4.02 -12.29 -3.33
C LEU A 22 4.29 -13.33 -2.25
N LYS A 23 5.41 -14.07 -2.31
CA LYS A 23 5.81 -15.01 -1.24
C LYS A 23 6.47 -14.30 -0.05
N LEU A 24 6.97 -13.09 -0.27
CA LEU A 24 7.62 -12.23 0.71
C LEU A 24 6.93 -10.87 0.72
N PRO A 25 5.63 -10.81 1.07
CA PRO A 25 4.87 -9.56 1.03
C PRO A 25 5.40 -8.51 2.03
N VAL A 26 6.17 -8.96 3.03
CA VAL A 26 6.95 -8.13 3.95
C VAL A 26 8.09 -7.35 3.27
N SER A 27 8.50 -7.72 2.06
CA SER A 27 9.46 -6.95 1.26
C SER A 27 8.81 -5.76 0.55
N GLY A 28 7.48 -5.72 0.46
CA GLY A 28 6.73 -4.65 -0.19
C GLY A 28 7.15 -4.43 -1.65
N LEU A 29 6.85 -3.24 -2.15
CA LEU A 29 7.28 -2.78 -3.46
C LEU A 29 8.72 -2.29 -3.38
N THR A 30 9.58 -2.84 -4.22
CA THR A 30 11.02 -2.55 -4.30
C THR A 30 11.43 -2.13 -5.70
N GLY A 31 12.66 -1.61 -5.85
CA GLY A 31 13.17 -1.16 -7.14
C GLY A 31 12.36 0.01 -7.71
N VAL A 32 11.88 0.88 -6.82
CA VAL A 32 10.90 1.91 -7.16
C VAL A 32 11.57 3.03 -7.95
N THR A 33 11.12 3.23 -9.19
CA THR A 33 11.65 4.27 -10.09
C THR A 33 10.53 4.83 -10.95
N GLY A 34 10.70 6.06 -11.45
CA GLY A 34 9.63 6.65 -12.24
C GLY A 34 9.89 8.07 -12.71
N ALA A 35 8.87 8.65 -13.32
CA ALA A 35 8.89 10.01 -13.82
C ALA A 35 7.46 10.58 -13.89
N LEU A 36 7.14 11.56 -13.06
CA LEU A 36 5.85 12.26 -13.15
C LEU A 36 5.80 13.14 -14.41
N THR A 37 6.93 13.75 -14.72
CA THR A 37 7.19 14.52 -15.94
C THR A 37 8.63 14.23 -16.41
N PRO A 38 9.04 14.66 -17.61
CA PRO A 38 10.44 14.53 -18.03
C PRO A 38 11.46 15.19 -17.08
N LYS A 39 11.03 16.21 -16.30
CA LYS A 39 11.85 16.93 -15.31
C LYS A 39 11.79 16.27 -13.92
N HIS A 40 10.65 15.70 -13.55
CA HIS A 40 10.41 15.10 -12.23
C HIS A 40 10.63 13.59 -12.27
N ARG A 41 11.89 13.19 -12.47
CA ARG A 41 12.34 11.79 -12.44
C ARG A 41 12.82 11.43 -11.05
N PHE A 42 12.55 10.21 -10.62
CA PHE A 42 12.99 9.74 -9.30
C PHE A 42 13.50 8.30 -9.37
N GLN A 43 14.45 8.00 -8.49
CA GLN A 43 14.91 6.66 -8.21
C GLN A 43 14.96 6.49 -6.69
N ALA A 44 14.36 5.41 -6.21
CA ALA A 44 14.22 5.10 -4.80
C ALA A 44 14.69 3.66 -4.52
N PRO A 45 15.95 3.32 -4.82
CA PRO A 45 16.44 1.94 -4.72
C PRO A 45 16.45 1.42 -3.28
N ASP A 46 16.62 2.31 -2.29
CA ASP A 46 16.67 1.96 -0.87
C ASP A 46 15.28 1.94 -0.21
N MET A 47 14.23 2.26 -0.95
CA MET A 47 12.86 2.27 -0.44
C MET A 47 12.19 0.91 -0.62
N SER A 48 11.41 0.55 0.38
CA SER A 48 10.53 -0.63 0.39
C SER A 48 9.19 -0.16 0.92
N ILE A 49 8.25 0.11 0.02
CA ILE A 49 6.97 0.74 0.34
C ILE A 49 5.84 -0.28 0.37
N MET A 50 4.80 -0.02 1.15
CA MET A 50 3.59 -0.84 1.22
C MET A 50 3.86 -2.33 1.54
N GLN A 51 4.78 -2.58 2.47
CA GLN A 51 5.09 -3.91 3.01
C GLN A 51 3.89 -4.43 3.79
N LEU A 52 3.29 -5.53 3.36
CA LEU A 52 2.21 -6.17 4.12
C LEU A 52 2.82 -7.07 5.20
N MET A 53 2.59 -6.69 6.45
CA MET A 53 3.00 -7.46 7.62
C MET A 53 1.87 -8.42 8.00
N LEU A 54 2.03 -9.67 7.61
CA LEU A 54 1.21 -10.78 8.08
C LEU A 54 1.76 -11.27 9.44
N PRO A 55 0.94 -11.87 10.32
CA PRO A 55 1.40 -12.47 11.58
C PRO A 55 2.39 -13.64 11.39
N VAL A 56 2.55 -14.10 10.15
CA VAL A 56 3.52 -15.10 9.73
C VAL A 56 4.48 -14.48 8.70
N ALA A 57 5.77 -14.78 8.82
CA ALA A 57 6.80 -14.21 7.94
C ALA A 57 6.61 -14.57 6.46
N SER A 58 6.01 -15.74 6.19
CA SER A 58 5.60 -16.18 4.86
C SER A 58 4.27 -16.90 4.99
N ALA A 59 3.24 -16.36 4.34
CA ALA A 59 1.96 -17.04 4.18
C ALA A 59 1.90 -17.66 2.79
N PRO A 60 1.40 -18.89 2.65
CA PRO A 60 1.12 -19.47 1.35
C PRO A 60 0.17 -18.58 0.55
N VAL A 61 0.54 -18.32 -0.71
CA VAL A 61 -0.32 -17.62 -1.67
C VAL A 61 -1.27 -18.68 -2.25
N ALA A 62 -2.54 -18.59 -1.90
CA ALA A 62 -3.60 -19.47 -2.39
C ALA A 62 -3.87 -19.25 -3.88
N ASP A 63 -3.89 -17.97 -4.28
CA ASP A 63 -4.19 -17.54 -5.64
C ASP A 63 -3.58 -16.16 -5.89
N ALA A 64 -3.17 -15.89 -7.13
CA ALA A 64 -2.69 -14.59 -7.56
C ALA A 64 -2.89 -14.39 -9.06
N TYR A 65 -3.37 -13.21 -9.44
CA TYR A 65 -3.64 -12.86 -10.83
C TYR A 65 -3.60 -11.34 -11.06
N VAL A 66 -3.49 -10.96 -12.33
CA VAL A 66 -3.61 -9.56 -12.77
C VAL A 66 -4.98 -9.36 -13.40
N ARG A 67 -5.69 -8.30 -13.00
CA ARG A 67 -6.98 -7.89 -13.56
C ARG A 67 -6.99 -6.39 -13.82
N GLY A 68 -6.77 -6.01 -15.07
CA GLY A 68 -6.67 -4.59 -15.46
C GLY A 68 -5.53 -3.90 -14.71
N ASN A 69 -5.87 -2.91 -13.89
CA ASN A 69 -4.91 -2.17 -13.06
C ASN A 69 -4.60 -2.85 -11.73
N ASP A 70 -5.28 -3.95 -11.40
CA ASP A 70 -5.13 -4.64 -10.13
C ASP A 70 -4.16 -5.82 -10.26
N LEU A 71 -3.16 -5.88 -9.40
CA LEU A 71 -2.54 -7.14 -9.00
C LEU A 71 -3.30 -7.65 -7.77
N VAL A 72 -3.82 -8.87 -7.83
CA VAL A 72 -4.59 -9.46 -6.74
C VAL A 72 -3.84 -10.68 -6.20
N ALA A 73 -3.72 -10.80 -4.88
CA ALA A 73 -3.25 -12.02 -4.23
C ALA A 73 -4.15 -12.39 -3.06
N THR A 74 -4.37 -13.69 -2.87
CA THR A 74 -5.08 -14.25 -1.73
C THR A 74 -4.12 -15.11 -0.93
N PHE A 75 -4.00 -14.83 0.36
CA PHE A 75 -3.17 -15.57 1.31
C PHE A 75 -4.04 -16.55 2.11
N GLU A 76 -3.52 -17.75 2.33
CA GLU A 76 -4.22 -18.80 3.08
C GLU A 76 -4.31 -18.49 4.59
N GLU A 77 -5.37 -19.02 5.20
CA GLU A 77 -5.46 -19.12 6.66
C GLU A 77 -4.39 -20.08 7.20
N SER A 78 -3.87 -19.80 8.37
CA SER A 78 -2.97 -20.68 9.11
C SER A 78 -3.39 -20.77 10.58
N THR A 79 -2.72 -21.63 11.35
CA THR A 79 -2.97 -21.77 12.79
C THR A 79 -2.68 -20.47 13.56
N VAL A 80 -1.75 -19.66 13.06
CA VAL A 80 -1.34 -18.36 13.61
C VAL A 80 -2.17 -17.23 13.01
N HIS A 81 -2.28 -17.16 11.68
CA HIS A 81 -3.07 -16.16 10.97
C HIS A 81 -4.43 -16.73 10.53
N ARG A 82 -5.45 -16.61 11.39
CA ARG A 82 -6.77 -17.25 11.22
C ARG A 82 -7.76 -16.46 10.35
N CYS A 83 -7.26 -15.62 9.47
CA CYS A 83 -8.07 -14.83 8.55
C CYS A 83 -7.59 -15.08 7.12
N ARG A 84 -8.52 -15.34 6.21
CA ARG A 84 -8.22 -15.28 4.79
C ARG A 84 -7.97 -13.82 4.43
N THR A 85 -6.79 -13.51 3.91
CA THR A 85 -6.42 -12.15 3.51
C THR A 85 -6.34 -12.06 2.00
N GLN A 86 -7.08 -11.13 1.41
CA GLN A 86 -6.97 -10.80 -0.01
C GLN A 86 -6.46 -9.37 -0.15
N VAL A 87 -5.47 -9.17 -1.02
CA VAL A 87 -4.83 -7.87 -1.24
C VAL A 87 -4.88 -7.51 -2.71
N TYR A 88 -5.24 -6.27 -2.98
CA TYR A 88 -5.18 -5.64 -4.29
C TYR A 88 -4.10 -4.58 -4.25
N TRP A 89 -3.16 -4.61 -5.19
CA TRP A 89 -2.27 -3.50 -5.52
C TRP A 89 -2.74 -2.89 -6.83
N ARG A 90 -3.55 -1.84 -6.72
CA ARG A 90 -4.14 -1.12 -7.85
C ARG A 90 -3.23 0.02 -8.29
N ILE A 91 -2.99 0.12 -9.59
CA ILE A 91 -2.30 1.26 -10.18
C ILE A 91 -3.24 2.48 -10.16
N GLU A 92 -2.77 3.57 -9.57
CA GLU A 92 -3.37 4.90 -9.66
C GLU A 92 -2.45 5.80 -10.50
N ASP A 93 -2.96 6.38 -11.58
CA ASP A 93 -2.18 7.19 -12.51
C ASP A 93 -3.01 8.41 -12.95
N GLU A 94 -2.79 9.52 -12.24
CA GLU A 94 -3.47 10.78 -12.46
C GLU A 94 -2.51 11.83 -13.00
N SER A 95 -3.04 12.96 -13.47
CA SER A 95 -2.22 14.02 -14.08
C SER A 95 -1.11 14.55 -13.15
N ASN A 96 -1.36 14.59 -11.85
CA ASN A 96 -0.52 15.19 -10.81
C ASN A 96 0.19 14.17 -9.89
N PHE A 97 -0.17 12.88 -9.97
CA PHE A 97 0.48 11.84 -9.17
C PHE A 97 0.45 10.47 -9.87
N CYS A 98 1.34 9.59 -9.46
CA CYS A 98 1.25 8.15 -9.77
C CYS A 98 1.50 7.34 -8.51
N GLY A 99 0.87 6.18 -8.37
CA GLY A 99 0.98 5.43 -7.14
C GLY A 99 0.30 4.07 -7.18
N ILE A 100 0.28 3.45 -6.00
CA ILE A 100 -0.40 2.20 -5.74
C ILE A 100 -1.42 2.40 -4.63
N GLN A 101 -2.68 2.15 -4.94
CA GLN A 101 -3.70 1.92 -3.93
C GLN A 101 -3.65 0.46 -3.48
N MET A 102 -3.46 0.25 -2.19
CA MET A 102 -3.56 -1.06 -1.56
C MET A 102 -4.95 -1.22 -0.94
N ILE A 103 -5.69 -2.26 -1.34
CA ILE A 103 -6.96 -2.66 -0.72
C ILE A 103 -6.75 -4.01 -0.04
N VAL A 104 -6.85 -4.05 1.27
CA VAL A 104 -6.73 -5.27 2.05
C VAL A 104 -8.13 -5.69 2.51
N SER A 105 -8.50 -6.93 2.23
CA SER A 105 -9.74 -7.54 2.70
C SER A 105 -9.41 -8.72 3.61
N VAL A 106 -10.08 -8.80 4.75
CA VAL A 106 -9.96 -9.93 5.68
C VAL A 106 -11.32 -10.54 5.95
N GLN A 107 -11.35 -11.86 6.02
CA GLN A 107 -12.52 -12.64 6.43
C GLN A 107 -12.05 -13.79 7.31
N THR A 108 -12.87 -14.18 8.28
CA THR A 108 -12.59 -15.36 9.12
C THR A 108 -13.79 -16.28 9.20
N SER A 109 -13.51 -17.58 9.33
CA SER A 109 -14.51 -18.64 9.57
C SER A 109 -14.76 -18.92 11.06
N ILE A 110 -13.96 -18.33 11.95
CA ILE A 110 -14.05 -18.49 13.41
C ILE A 110 -14.58 -17.20 14.07
N LEU A 111 -15.07 -17.33 15.30
CA LEU A 111 -15.49 -16.18 16.10
C LEU A 111 -14.25 -15.47 16.67
N ASP A 112 -14.31 -14.15 16.78
CA ASP A 112 -13.34 -13.29 17.46
C ASP A 112 -11.89 -13.42 16.97
N ALA A 113 -11.67 -13.61 15.66
CA ALA A 113 -10.32 -13.63 15.11
C ALA A 113 -9.71 -12.23 15.11
N ASN A 114 -8.47 -12.10 15.59
CA ASN A 114 -7.70 -10.87 15.43
C ASN A 114 -6.81 -11.00 14.17
N PRO A 115 -6.97 -10.15 13.13
CA PRO A 115 -6.15 -10.21 11.92
C PRO A 115 -4.68 -9.86 12.15
N GLY A 116 -4.39 -8.99 13.12
CA GLY A 116 -3.02 -8.58 13.45
C GLY A 116 -2.22 -8.00 12.27
N LEU A 117 -2.89 -7.40 11.28
CA LEU A 117 -2.26 -6.92 10.06
C LEU A 117 -1.72 -5.50 10.22
N SER A 118 -0.59 -5.21 9.57
CA SER A 118 -0.14 -3.84 9.34
C SER A 118 0.48 -3.67 7.95
N VAL A 119 0.55 -2.43 7.50
CA VAL A 119 1.29 -2.03 6.32
C VAL A 119 2.41 -1.11 6.74
N THR A 120 3.63 -1.37 6.28
CA THR A 120 4.81 -0.58 6.62
C THR A 120 5.51 -0.11 5.36
N SER A 121 5.95 1.13 5.33
CA SER A 121 6.83 1.65 4.28
C SER A 121 8.14 2.09 4.90
N LYS A 122 9.25 1.55 4.40
CA LYS A 122 10.62 1.96 4.71
C LYS A 122 11.08 2.93 3.64
N LEU A 123 11.32 4.16 4.06
CA LEU A 123 11.62 5.29 3.19
C LEU A 123 13.11 5.69 3.24
N GLY A 124 13.85 5.20 4.23
CA GLY A 124 15.28 5.45 4.41
C GLY A 124 15.63 6.89 4.84
N ARG A 125 14.63 7.77 5.02
CA ARG A 125 14.80 9.21 5.30
C ARG A 125 13.65 9.80 6.10
N GLY A 126 13.89 11.00 6.62
CA GLY A 126 12.97 11.81 7.43
C GLY A 126 11.55 11.85 6.85
N VAL A 127 10.63 11.24 7.57
CA VAL A 127 9.19 11.29 7.27
C VAL A 127 8.53 12.41 8.06
N GLN A 128 7.58 13.10 7.45
CA GLN A 128 6.79 14.16 8.08
C GLN A 128 5.31 13.79 8.07
N VAL A 129 4.63 13.99 9.20
CA VAL A 129 3.16 13.95 9.23
C VAL A 129 2.66 15.33 8.82
N ILE A 130 1.87 15.38 7.75
CA ILE A 130 1.30 16.63 7.23
C ILE A 130 -0.10 16.87 7.78
N ASP A 131 -0.86 15.80 7.99
CA ASP A 131 -2.21 15.81 8.56
C ASP A 131 -2.56 14.41 9.11
N ASP A 132 -3.71 14.29 9.77
CA ASP A 132 -4.25 12.98 10.15
C ASP A 132 -4.41 12.09 8.91
N GLY A 133 -3.83 10.89 9.00
CA GLY A 133 -3.80 9.92 7.90
C GLY A 133 -2.90 10.29 6.71
N ILE A 134 -2.06 11.34 6.78
CA ILE A 134 -1.14 11.73 5.70
C ILE A 134 0.32 11.78 6.19
N ALA A 135 1.17 10.98 5.56
CA ALA A 135 2.63 11.05 5.72
C ALA A 135 3.30 11.45 4.40
N LEU A 136 4.39 12.21 4.49
CA LEU A 136 5.16 12.72 3.36
C LEU A 136 6.66 12.50 3.58
N CYS A 137 7.38 12.16 2.52
CA CYS A 137 8.83 12.03 2.50
C CYS A 137 9.40 12.57 1.19
N SER A 138 10.29 13.55 1.27
CA SER A 138 11.03 14.05 0.11
C SER A 138 12.06 13.02 -0.36
N LEU A 139 12.10 12.74 -1.66
CA LEU A 139 13.10 11.86 -2.25
C LEU A 139 14.44 12.60 -2.45
N PRO A 140 15.60 11.92 -2.30
CA PRO A 140 16.89 12.53 -2.56
C PRO A 140 17.04 12.91 -4.03
N ASP A 141 17.75 14.02 -4.27
CA ASP A 141 18.19 14.43 -5.61
C ASP A 141 17.04 14.54 -6.65
N SER A 142 15.83 14.79 -6.16
CA SER A 142 14.60 14.81 -6.95
C SER A 142 13.61 15.82 -6.37
N GLU A 143 12.90 16.52 -7.24
CA GLU A 143 11.74 17.36 -6.88
C GLU A 143 10.46 16.52 -6.78
N VAL A 144 10.56 15.33 -6.19
CA VAL A 144 9.44 14.40 -6.02
C VAL A 144 9.35 14.05 -4.54
N CYS A 145 8.12 13.94 -4.04
CA CYS A 145 7.83 13.45 -2.71
C CYS A 145 7.04 12.14 -2.82
N TYR A 146 7.32 11.21 -1.91
CA TYR A 146 6.44 10.08 -1.63
C TYR A 146 5.43 10.50 -0.57
N VAL A 147 4.16 10.18 -0.81
CA VAL A 147 3.03 10.49 0.07
C VAL A 147 2.28 9.19 0.34
N GLU A 148 1.98 8.95 1.60
CA GLU A 148 1.14 7.83 2.03
C GLU A 148 -0.12 8.36 2.71
N VAL A 149 -1.27 7.92 2.19
CA VAL A 149 -2.60 8.28 2.68
C VAL A 149 -3.30 7.04 3.19
N ALA A 150 -3.81 7.10 4.41
CA ALA A 150 -4.66 6.07 4.99
C ALA A 150 -6.12 6.56 5.05
N ASP A 151 -7.05 5.65 4.76
CA ASP A 151 -8.47 5.88 5.02
C ASP A 151 -8.74 5.67 6.52
N SER A 152 -8.74 6.77 7.28
CA SER A 152 -8.92 6.76 8.74
C SER A 152 -10.31 6.31 9.19
N SER A 153 -11.27 6.13 8.28
CA SER A 153 -12.58 5.55 8.62
C SER A 153 -12.49 4.06 8.98
N ASN A 154 -11.44 3.35 8.52
CA ASN A 154 -11.29 1.90 8.69
C ASN A 154 -9.94 1.48 9.30
N VAL A 155 -8.98 2.40 9.36
CA VAL A 155 -7.64 2.19 9.88
C VAL A 155 -7.50 3.06 11.12
N GLU A 156 -7.28 2.47 12.30
CA GLU A 156 -6.56 3.20 13.35
C GLU A 156 -5.12 3.36 12.85
N SER A 157 -4.92 4.27 11.89
CA SER A 157 -3.62 4.63 11.38
C SER A 157 -3.01 5.56 12.40
N MET A 158 -2.48 4.99 13.48
CA MET A 158 -1.39 5.66 14.15
C MET A 158 -0.22 5.56 13.20
N ILE A 159 0.03 6.62 12.43
CA ILE A 159 1.28 6.77 11.71
C ILE A 159 2.36 6.80 12.81
N VAL A 160 2.95 5.64 13.08
CA VAL A 160 4.12 5.55 13.94
C VAL A 160 5.30 5.87 13.05
N LEU A 161 5.71 7.12 13.10
CA LEU A 161 6.97 7.52 12.51
C LEU A 161 8.09 7.02 13.42
N ASN A 162 9.01 6.25 12.84
CA ASN A 162 10.41 6.44 13.18
C ASN A 162 11.03 7.32 12.10
N GLU A 163 12.29 7.73 12.26
CA GLU A 163 12.94 8.66 11.33
C GLU A 163 12.85 8.26 9.85
N SER A 164 12.56 6.99 9.53
CA SER A 164 12.56 6.48 8.15
C SER A 164 11.41 5.56 7.77
N GLN A 165 10.35 5.46 8.59
CA GLN A 165 9.27 4.49 8.34
C GLN A 165 7.89 5.05 8.65
N ILE A 166 6.91 4.60 7.87
CA ILE A 166 5.47 4.77 8.09
C ILE A 166 4.89 3.40 8.42
N THR A 167 4.08 3.29 9.47
CA THR A 167 3.33 2.07 9.75
C THR A 167 1.86 2.37 9.97
N SER A 168 0.99 1.59 9.33
CA SER A 168 -0.46 1.66 9.41
C SER A 168 -1.00 0.33 9.91
N ARG A 169 -1.62 0.30 11.10
CA ARG A 169 -2.24 -0.92 11.64
C ARG A 169 -3.64 -1.11 11.04
N LEU A 170 -3.92 -2.29 10.49
CA LEU A 170 -5.20 -2.59 9.86
C LEU A 170 -6.10 -3.39 10.81
N PHE A 171 -7.40 -3.09 10.79
CA PHE A 171 -8.44 -3.83 11.52
C PHE A 171 -8.17 -3.97 13.02
N PRO A 172 -8.14 -2.87 13.79
CA PRO A 172 -8.07 -2.96 15.23
C PRO A 172 -9.26 -3.78 15.78
N GLY A 173 -8.99 -4.63 16.76
CA GLY A 173 -9.99 -5.48 17.42
C GLY A 173 -10.21 -6.85 16.78
N SER A 174 -11.31 -7.51 17.16
CA SER A 174 -11.70 -8.82 16.65
C SER A 174 -12.66 -8.71 15.46
N LEU A 175 -12.62 -9.73 14.61
CA LEU A 175 -13.58 -10.00 13.55
C LEU A 175 -14.63 -11.00 14.03
N GLU A 176 -15.89 -10.68 13.77
CA GLU A 176 -16.97 -11.65 13.87
C GLU A 176 -16.92 -12.67 12.73
N LYS A 177 -17.46 -13.86 12.99
CA LYS A 177 -17.49 -14.95 12.01
C LYS A 177 -18.24 -14.54 10.75
N GLY A 178 -17.63 -14.76 9.59
CA GLY A 178 -18.23 -14.51 8.28
C GLY A 178 -18.24 -13.05 7.82
N VAL A 179 -17.87 -12.10 8.70
CA VAL A 179 -17.77 -10.68 8.35
C VAL A 179 -16.52 -10.44 7.50
N ILE A 180 -16.69 -9.65 6.43
CA ILE A 180 -15.59 -9.16 5.60
C ILE A 180 -15.32 -7.71 6.00
N ARG A 181 -14.09 -7.41 6.45
CA ARG A 181 -13.62 -6.03 6.62
C ARG A 181 -12.63 -5.65 5.55
N ARG A 182 -12.61 -4.38 5.17
CA ARG A 182 -11.70 -3.82 4.15
C ARG A 182 -11.01 -2.57 4.65
N ALA A 183 -9.73 -2.46 4.33
CA ALA A 183 -8.89 -1.30 4.59
C ALA A 183 -8.28 -0.82 3.28
N ARG A 184 -8.08 0.49 3.15
CA ARG A 184 -7.49 1.11 1.97
C ARG A 184 -6.34 2.02 2.37
N LEU A 185 -5.25 1.95 1.62
CA LEU A 185 -4.11 2.86 1.69
C LEU A 185 -3.72 3.28 0.28
N LEU A 186 -3.16 4.47 0.14
CA LEU A 186 -2.62 4.96 -1.13
C LEU A 186 -1.19 5.46 -0.90
N GLY A 187 -0.26 4.89 -1.63
CA GLY A 187 1.14 5.32 -1.67
C GLY A 187 1.41 5.91 -3.04
N CYS A 188 1.74 7.19 -3.10
CA CYS A 188 1.87 7.90 -4.37
C CYS A 188 3.08 8.83 -4.39
N PHE A 189 3.51 9.14 -5.60
CA PHE A 189 4.57 10.08 -5.92
C PHE A 189 3.94 11.36 -6.46
N VAL A 190 4.32 12.49 -5.89
CA VAL A 190 3.82 13.82 -6.26
C VAL A 190 5.00 14.76 -6.53
N SER A 191 4.74 15.85 -7.26
CA SER A 191 5.73 16.93 -7.38
C SER A 191 6.04 17.50 -5.99
N GLY A 192 7.31 17.83 -5.75
CA GLY A 192 7.75 18.51 -4.54
C GLY A 192 7.17 19.93 -4.42
N GLU A 193 6.91 20.57 -5.55
CA GLU A 193 6.19 21.84 -5.60
C GLU A 193 4.74 21.62 -5.15
N ALA A 194 4.35 22.29 -4.04
CA ALA A 194 3.02 22.16 -3.43
C ALA A 194 2.64 20.72 -3.04
N ALA A 195 3.62 19.90 -2.64
CA ALA A 195 3.40 18.52 -2.23
C ALA A 195 2.35 18.39 -1.12
N ASP A 196 2.38 19.26 -0.11
CA ASP A 196 1.42 19.28 1.00
C ASP A 196 -0.03 19.53 0.53
N ALA A 197 -0.23 20.52 -0.33
CA ALA A 197 -1.56 20.86 -0.86
C ALA A 197 -2.09 19.72 -1.75
N THR A 198 -1.21 19.13 -2.56
CA THR A 198 -1.52 17.99 -3.41
C THR A 198 -1.88 16.75 -2.56
N ALA A 199 -1.11 16.45 -1.52
CA ALA A 199 -1.36 15.34 -0.60
C ALA A 199 -2.74 15.45 0.07
N ARG A 200 -3.12 16.66 0.52
CA ARG A 200 -4.44 16.92 1.10
C ARG A 200 -5.57 16.72 0.07
N SER A 201 -5.39 17.22 -1.15
CA SER A 201 -6.36 17.01 -2.23
C SER A 201 -6.54 15.53 -2.56
N ILE A 202 -5.43 14.78 -2.64
CA ILE A 202 -5.45 13.32 -2.87
C ILE A 202 -6.20 12.61 -1.75
N ARG A 203 -5.94 12.96 -0.47
CA ARG A 203 -6.67 12.37 0.66
C ARG A 203 -8.17 12.62 0.54
N ASP A 204 -8.57 13.86 0.29
CA ASP A 204 -9.98 14.23 0.23
C ASP A 204 -10.72 13.47 -0.88
N GLU A 205 -10.07 13.28 -2.03
CA GLU A 205 -10.61 12.46 -3.12
C GLU A 205 -10.64 10.97 -2.77
N PHE A 206 -9.55 10.46 -2.18
CA PHE A 206 -9.41 9.06 -1.78
C PHE A 206 -10.50 8.64 -0.79
N ILE A 207 -10.78 9.45 0.23
CA ILE A 207 -11.83 9.19 1.23
C ILE A 207 -13.23 9.26 0.60
N ARG A 208 -13.46 10.18 -0.36
CA ARG A 208 -14.75 10.30 -1.05
C ARG A 208 -15.01 9.17 -2.05
N SER A 209 -13.95 8.55 -2.57
CA SER A 209 -14.08 7.47 -3.56
C SER A 209 -14.74 6.23 -2.94
N ALA A 210 -15.73 5.67 -3.64
CA ALA A 210 -16.40 4.46 -3.17
C ALA A 210 -15.39 3.30 -3.03
N PRO A 211 -15.47 2.50 -1.95
CA PRO A 211 -14.71 1.26 -1.88
C PRO A 211 -15.04 0.38 -3.08
N PRO A 212 -14.05 -0.29 -3.69
CA PRO A 212 -14.30 -1.14 -4.85
C PRO A 212 -15.31 -2.24 -4.51
N LEU A 213 -16.39 -2.32 -5.28
CA LEU A 213 -17.35 -3.42 -5.21
C LEU A 213 -16.70 -4.68 -5.77
N THR A 214 -16.82 -5.81 -5.07
CA THR A 214 -16.40 -7.10 -5.60
C THR A 214 -17.42 -7.54 -6.65
N THR A 215 -17.03 -7.52 -7.92
CA THR A 215 -17.63 -8.34 -8.97
C THR A 215 -16.78 -9.57 -9.22
#